data_AF-A0A0D0C0W4-F1
#
_entry.id   AF-A0A0D0C0W4-F1
#
_cell.length_a   1.000
_cell.length_b   1.000
_cell.length_c   1.000
_cell.angle_alpha   90.00
_cell.angle_beta   90.00
_cell.angle_gamma   90.00
#
_symmetry.space_group_name_H-M   'P 1'
#
loop_
_entity.id
_entity.type
_entity.pdbx_description
1 polymer ?
#
loop_
_entity_poly.entity_id
_entity_poly.type
_entity_poly.pdbx_seq_one_letter_code
_entity_poly.pdbx_strand_id
1 'polypeptide(L)'
;MQLAKAQSSLDKATGSLCRQKTSLGIVGHTNLNKLHNNVYLQACINPLVLNTRIREQLQHHKFKLERLEQSYRSTMSEEHLQTHLQSAIKKQAPTISNLVTAYNKLCDDIHSMICRQKAPTTAVPPLPIQRDNLFKLDVDNMIWQDVGLEDELLEAPVWLADDQVHRGICFMLELDHCEEEERRLMQEHCILQEWFMAEWLAMEWSLAAAGERLYYYLHGC
;
A
#
# COMPACT_ATOMS: atom_id res chain seq x y z
N MET A 1 -19.18 36.23 -59.63
CA MET A 1 -19.41 36.87 -58.32
C MET A 1 -20.36 36.09 -57.39
N GLN A 2 -21.45 35.49 -57.88
CA GLN A 2 -22.43 34.76 -57.03
C GLN A 2 -21.85 33.51 -56.32
N LEU A 3 -21.04 32.72 -57.03
CA LEU A 3 -20.43 31.50 -56.46
C LEU A 3 -19.50 31.77 -55.27
N ALA A 4 -18.67 32.82 -55.35
CA ALA A 4 -17.76 33.19 -54.27
C ALA A 4 -18.50 33.67 -53.01
N LYS A 5 -19.64 34.36 -53.17
CA LYS A 5 -20.50 34.74 -52.04
C LYS A 5 -21.11 33.51 -51.37
N ALA A 6 -21.64 32.57 -52.14
CA ALA A 6 -22.21 31.33 -51.62
C ALA A 6 -21.18 30.48 -50.87
N GLN A 7 -19.95 30.37 -51.40
CA GLN A 7 -18.83 29.70 -50.72
C GLN A 7 -18.50 30.38 -49.38
N SER A 8 -18.38 31.71 -49.35
CA SER A 8 -18.10 32.42 -48.08
C SER A 8 -19.21 32.28 -47.03
N SER A 9 -20.47 32.19 -47.48
CA SER A 9 -21.62 31.97 -46.58
C SER A 9 -21.63 30.55 -46.02
N LEU A 10 -21.26 29.56 -46.84
CA LEU A 10 -21.09 28.17 -46.40
C LEU A 10 -19.98 28.05 -45.35
N ASP A 11 -18.83 28.68 -45.57
CA ASP A 11 -17.70 28.65 -44.63
C ASP A 11 -18.03 29.31 -43.28
N LYS A 12 -18.82 30.38 -43.29
CA LYS A 12 -19.31 31.01 -42.06
C LYS A 12 -20.30 30.11 -41.31
N ALA A 13 -21.20 29.45 -42.03
CA ALA A 13 -22.18 28.54 -41.43
C ALA A 13 -21.50 27.30 -40.84
N THR A 14 -20.53 26.70 -41.55
CA THR A 14 -19.75 25.56 -41.04
C THR A 14 -18.89 25.96 -39.84
N GLY A 15 -18.30 27.16 -39.85
CA GLY A 15 -17.56 27.71 -38.73
C GLY A 15 -18.41 27.90 -37.47
N SER A 16 -19.60 28.50 -37.59
CA SER A 16 -20.55 28.64 -36.47
C SER A 16 -21.03 27.29 -35.94
N LEU A 17 -21.32 26.35 -36.83
CA LEU A 17 -21.75 25.00 -36.47
C LEU A 17 -20.62 24.23 -35.76
N CYS A 18 -19.37 24.42 -36.17
CA CYS A 18 -18.21 23.85 -35.51
C CYS A 18 -18.03 24.42 -34.10
N ARG A 19 -18.11 25.74 -33.92
CA ARG A 19 -18.05 26.40 -32.60
C ARG A 19 -19.17 25.91 -31.68
N GLN A 20 -20.37 25.75 -32.21
CA GLN A 20 -21.51 25.24 -31.45
C GLN A 20 -21.30 23.76 -31.07
N LYS A 21 -20.77 22.92 -31.98
CA LYS A 21 -20.40 21.53 -31.66
C LYS A 21 -19.33 21.44 -30.57
N THR A 22 -18.35 22.35 -30.57
CA THR A 22 -17.32 22.41 -29.53
C THR A 22 -17.90 22.92 -28.21
N SER A 23 -18.73 23.96 -28.24
CA SER A 23 -19.42 24.50 -27.05
C SER A 23 -20.36 23.48 -26.40
N LEU A 24 -20.97 22.60 -27.20
CA LEU A 24 -21.83 21.52 -26.73
C LEU A 24 -21.05 20.25 -26.35
N GLY A 25 -19.71 20.25 -26.45
CA GLY A 25 -18.87 19.10 -26.09
C GLY A 25 -19.07 17.86 -26.98
N ILE A 26 -19.78 17.97 -28.11
CA ILE A 26 -20.14 16.84 -28.97
C ILE A 26 -18.89 16.10 -29.46
N VAL A 27 -17.84 16.85 -29.81
CA VAL A 27 -16.56 16.28 -30.25
C VAL A 27 -15.93 15.44 -29.13
N GLY A 28 -15.94 15.94 -27.90
CA GLY A 28 -15.45 15.21 -26.72
C GLY A 28 -16.21 13.91 -26.48
N HIS A 29 -17.55 13.95 -26.50
CA HIS A 29 -18.38 12.75 -26.37
C HIS A 29 -18.13 11.73 -27.48
N THR A 30 -17.95 12.17 -28.73
CA THR A 30 -17.64 11.23 -29.83
C THR A 30 -16.26 10.59 -29.68
N ASN A 31 -15.27 11.33 -29.18
CA ASN A 31 -13.93 10.79 -28.93
C ASN A 31 -13.93 9.84 -27.74
N LEU A 32 -14.64 10.18 -26.65
CA LEU A 32 -14.85 9.27 -25.52
C LEU A 32 -15.54 7.98 -25.95
N ASN A 33 -16.59 8.05 -26.76
CA ASN A 33 -17.26 6.85 -27.27
C ASN A 33 -16.32 5.99 -28.13
N LYS A 34 -15.42 6.59 -28.92
CA LYS A 34 -14.40 5.85 -29.68
C LYS A 34 -13.38 5.17 -28.77
N LEU A 35 -12.92 5.86 -27.72
CA LEU A 35 -11.99 5.31 -26.73
C LEU A 35 -12.65 4.20 -25.91
N HIS A 36 -13.88 4.43 -25.45
CA HIS A 36 -14.67 3.43 -24.73
C HIS A 36 -14.88 2.18 -25.58
N ASN A 37 -15.13 2.31 -26.88
CA ASN A 37 -15.33 1.17 -27.78
C ASN A 37 -14.02 0.53 -28.26
N ASN A 38 -12.86 1.03 -27.82
CA ASN A 38 -11.59 0.41 -28.14
C ASN A 38 -11.39 -0.84 -27.29
N VAL A 39 -11.42 -2.00 -27.94
CA VAL A 39 -11.27 -3.32 -27.31
C VAL A 39 -9.97 -3.44 -26.51
N TYR A 40 -8.89 -2.82 -26.98
CA TYR A 40 -7.60 -2.85 -26.29
C TYR A 40 -7.64 -2.07 -24.97
N LEU A 41 -8.21 -0.86 -24.97
CA LEU A 41 -8.32 -0.05 -23.75
C LEU A 41 -9.23 -0.70 -22.72
N GLN A 42 -10.38 -1.25 -23.15
CA GLN A 42 -11.26 -2.03 -22.26
C GLN A 42 -10.53 -3.24 -21.66
N ALA A 43 -9.73 -3.92 -22.47
CA ALA A 43 -8.96 -5.06 -22.02
C ALA A 43 -7.86 -4.68 -21.03
N CYS A 44 -7.31 -3.46 -21.06
CA CYS A 44 -6.29 -2.99 -20.12
C CYS A 44 -6.88 -2.49 -18.78
N ILE A 45 -8.09 -1.93 -18.79
CA ILE A 45 -8.78 -1.46 -17.57
C ILE A 45 -9.11 -2.61 -16.61
N ASN A 46 -9.54 -3.76 -17.13
CA ASN A 46 -9.92 -4.90 -16.28
C ASN A 46 -8.75 -5.46 -15.45
N PRO A 47 -7.57 -5.74 -16.03
CA PRO A 47 -6.37 -6.13 -15.30
C PRO A 47 -5.91 -5.12 -14.26
N LEU A 48 -5.97 -3.82 -14.56
CA LEU A 48 -5.67 -2.76 -13.59
C LEU A 48 -6.52 -2.91 -12.33
N VAL A 49 -7.84 -3.02 -12.50
CA VAL A 49 -8.80 -3.20 -11.40
C VAL A 49 -8.57 -4.51 -10.65
N LEU A 50 -8.18 -5.58 -11.35
CA LEU A 50 -7.84 -6.84 -10.68
C LEU A 50 -6.53 -6.72 -9.90
N ASN A 51 -5.53 -6.03 -10.43
CA ASN A 51 -4.24 -5.85 -9.76
C ASN A 51 -4.41 -5.06 -8.45
N THR A 52 -5.12 -3.93 -8.48
CA THR A 52 -5.44 -3.16 -7.26
C THR A 52 -6.18 -4.02 -6.23
N ARG A 53 -7.19 -4.78 -6.66
CA ARG A 53 -7.93 -5.69 -5.77
C ARG A 53 -7.05 -6.81 -5.19
N ILE A 54 -6.15 -7.40 -5.98
CA ILE A 54 -5.23 -8.45 -5.50
C ILE A 54 -4.30 -7.86 -4.43
N ARG A 55 -3.77 -6.64 -4.66
CA ARG A 55 -2.93 -5.93 -3.69
C ARG A 55 -3.66 -5.68 -2.36
N GLU A 56 -4.87 -5.14 -2.41
CA GLU A 56 -5.71 -4.95 -1.22
C GLU A 56 -5.95 -6.26 -0.46
N GLN A 57 -6.28 -7.33 -1.18
CA GLN A 57 -6.54 -8.63 -0.56
C GLN A 57 -5.30 -9.22 0.10
N LEU A 58 -4.12 -9.04 -0.49
CA LEU A 58 -2.86 -9.50 0.10
C LEU A 58 -2.47 -8.69 1.33
N GLN A 59 -2.63 -7.36 1.29
CA GLN A 59 -2.44 -6.51 2.46
C GLN A 59 -3.36 -6.95 3.61
N HIS A 60 -4.66 -7.14 3.33
CA HIS A 60 -5.60 -7.65 4.30
C HIS A 60 -5.25 -9.04 4.83
N HIS A 61 -4.73 -9.92 3.97
CA HIS A 61 -4.27 -11.25 4.39
C HIS A 61 -3.07 -11.15 5.36
N LYS A 62 -2.11 -10.27 5.06
CA LYS A 62 -0.95 -10.00 5.94
C LYS A 62 -1.38 -9.47 7.30
N PHE A 63 -2.22 -8.44 7.35
CA PHE A 63 -2.72 -7.89 8.62
C PHE A 63 -3.50 -8.91 9.46
N LYS A 64 -4.23 -9.83 8.81
CA LYS A 64 -4.92 -10.92 9.51
C LYS A 64 -3.96 -11.93 10.10
N LEU A 65 -2.88 -12.27 9.39
CA LEU A 65 -1.82 -13.14 9.90
C LEU A 65 -1.10 -12.49 11.08
N GLU A 66 -0.71 -11.23 10.97
CA GLU A 66 -0.07 -10.49 12.07
C GLU A 66 -0.97 -10.40 13.30
N ARG A 67 -2.27 -10.15 13.13
CA ARG A 67 -3.24 -10.21 14.24
C ARG A 67 -3.30 -11.59 14.88
N LEU A 68 -3.23 -12.66 14.09
CA LEU A 68 -3.22 -14.03 14.61
C LEU A 68 -1.93 -14.32 15.38
N GLU A 69 -0.78 -13.93 14.85
CA GLU A 69 0.52 -14.09 15.53
C GLU A 69 0.58 -13.30 16.85
N GLN A 70 0.09 -12.06 16.84
CA GLN A 70 0.04 -11.23 18.05
C GLN A 70 -0.92 -11.82 19.09
N SER A 71 -2.06 -12.37 18.67
CA SER A 71 -2.98 -13.07 19.59
C SER A 71 -2.35 -14.31 20.21
N TYR A 72 -1.53 -15.04 19.45
CA TYR A 72 -0.79 -16.20 19.94
C TYR A 72 0.27 -15.81 20.98
N ARG A 73 0.92 -14.65 20.80
CA ARG A 73 1.94 -14.14 21.73
C ARG A 73 1.37 -13.52 23.00
N SER A 74 0.13 -12.99 22.97
CA SER A 74 -0.38 -12.13 24.03
C SER A 74 -1.02 -12.87 25.21
N THR A 75 -1.84 -13.92 25.05
CA THR A 75 -2.48 -14.60 26.20
C THR A 75 -3.21 -15.92 25.86
N MET A 76 -3.20 -16.86 26.82
CA MET A 76 -4.07 -18.04 26.90
C MET A 76 -5.54 -17.65 27.11
N SER A 77 -6.37 -17.61 26.06
CA SER A 77 -7.84 -17.87 26.05
C SER A 77 -8.60 -16.98 25.05
N GLU A 78 -8.39 -17.20 23.75
CA GLU A 78 -9.28 -16.68 22.71
C GLU A 78 -9.42 -17.68 21.55
N GLU A 79 -9.67 -18.96 21.87
CA GLU A 79 -9.81 -20.04 20.87
C GLU A 79 -10.88 -19.72 19.80
N HIS A 80 -11.96 -19.03 20.19
CA HIS A 80 -13.02 -18.62 19.26
C HIS A 80 -12.57 -17.54 18.27
N LEU A 81 -11.81 -16.53 18.71
CA LEU A 81 -11.25 -15.52 17.80
C LEU A 81 -10.19 -16.14 16.89
N GLN A 82 -9.37 -17.06 17.41
CA GLN A 82 -8.38 -17.79 16.62
C GLN A 82 -9.04 -18.66 15.55
N THR A 83 -10.09 -19.40 15.85
CA THR A 83 -10.81 -20.23 14.86
C THR A 83 -11.51 -19.39 13.78
N HIS A 84 -12.10 -18.24 14.16
CA HIS A 84 -12.65 -17.28 13.20
C HIS A 84 -11.56 -16.68 12.29
N LEU A 85 -10.41 -16.28 12.84
CA LEU A 85 -9.29 -15.74 12.05
C LEU A 85 -8.69 -16.81 11.12
N GLN A 86 -8.45 -18.02 11.62
CA GLN A 86 -7.94 -19.14 10.82
C GLN A 86 -8.89 -19.52 9.67
N SER A 87 -10.19 -19.57 9.93
CA SER A 87 -11.18 -19.88 8.89
C SER A 87 -11.29 -18.76 7.85
N ALA A 88 -11.16 -17.49 8.26
CA ALA A 88 -11.10 -16.36 7.34
C ALA A 88 -9.85 -16.40 6.44
N ILE A 89 -8.68 -16.71 7.00
CA ILE A 89 -7.41 -16.87 6.26
C ILE A 89 -7.54 -17.99 5.23
N LYS A 90 -8.04 -19.17 5.64
CA LYS A 90 -8.24 -20.33 4.76
C LYS A 90 -9.18 -20.04 3.58
N LYS A 91 -10.22 -19.22 3.78
CA LYS A 91 -11.16 -18.81 2.70
C LYS A 91 -10.57 -17.77 1.76
N GLN A 92 -9.67 -16.92 2.25
CA GLN A 92 -9.12 -15.82 1.48
C GLN A 92 -8.03 -16.28 0.50
N ALA A 93 -7.19 -17.26 0.89
CA ALA A 93 -6.14 -17.80 0.03
C ALA A 93 -6.61 -18.32 -1.36
N PRO A 94 -7.65 -19.17 -1.48
CA PRO A 94 -8.14 -19.61 -2.79
C PRO A 94 -8.81 -18.48 -3.58
N THR A 95 -9.45 -17.53 -2.90
CA THR A 95 -10.07 -16.37 -3.54
C THR A 95 -9.00 -15.49 -4.21
N ILE A 96 -7.88 -15.24 -3.53
CA ILE A 96 -6.73 -14.51 -4.08
C ILE A 96 -6.12 -15.27 -5.25
N SER A 97 -5.93 -16.58 -5.12
CA SER A 97 -5.40 -17.43 -6.21
C SER A 97 -6.29 -17.35 -7.46
N ASN A 98 -7.62 -17.40 -7.29
CA ASN A 98 -8.58 -17.26 -8.38
C ASN A 98 -8.47 -15.88 -9.07
N LEU A 99 -8.34 -14.80 -8.30
CA LEU A 99 -8.15 -13.45 -8.85
C LEU A 99 -6.86 -13.36 -9.66
N VAL A 100 -5.76 -13.92 -9.15
CA VAL A 100 -4.49 -13.99 -9.88
C VAL A 100 -4.62 -14.81 -11.16
N THR A 101 -5.36 -15.92 -11.14
CA THR A 101 -5.58 -16.71 -12.37
C THR A 101 -6.39 -15.94 -13.40
N ALA A 102 -7.38 -15.13 -12.99
CA ALA A 102 -8.17 -14.30 -13.88
C ALA A 102 -7.31 -13.16 -14.47
N TYR A 103 -6.48 -12.53 -13.64
CA TYR A 103 -5.53 -11.51 -14.07
C TYR A 103 -4.53 -12.06 -15.09
N ASN A 104 -3.89 -13.20 -14.82
CA ASN A 104 -2.91 -13.79 -15.74
C ASN A 104 -3.55 -14.15 -17.10
N LYS A 105 -4.81 -14.63 -17.13
CA LYS A 105 -5.53 -14.87 -18.39
C LYS A 105 -5.72 -13.60 -19.20
N LEU A 106 -6.08 -12.49 -18.54
CA LEU A 106 -6.21 -11.21 -19.24
C LEU A 106 -4.86 -10.67 -19.73
N CYS A 107 -3.76 -10.95 -19.02
CA CYS A 107 -2.41 -10.64 -19.49
C CYS A 107 -2.09 -11.41 -20.78
N ASP A 108 -2.43 -12.70 -20.83
CA ASP A 108 -2.29 -13.52 -22.05
C ASP A 108 -3.15 -12.97 -23.21
N ASP A 109 -4.38 -12.54 -22.91
CA ASP A 109 -5.28 -11.92 -23.90
C ASP A 109 -4.69 -10.62 -24.46
N ILE A 110 -4.18 -9.72 -23.60
CA ILE A 110 -3.52 -8.47 -24.01
C ILE A 110 -2.28 -8.77 -24.84
N HIS A 111 -1.45 -9.71 -24.40
CA HIS A 111 -0.27 -10.14 -25.14
C HIS A 111 -0.66 -10.64 -26.53
N SER A 112 -1.73 -11.44 -26.64
CA SER A 112 -2.24 -11.91 -27.92
C SER A 112 -2.72 -10.77 -28.83
N MET A 113 -3.31 -9.71 -28.27
CA MET A 113 -3.75 -8.53 -29.03
C MET A 113 -2.59 -7.69 -29.55
N ILE A 114 -1.52 -7.58 -28.78
CA ILE A 114 -0.27 -6.93 -29.18
C ILE A 114 0.38 -7.71 -30.33
N CYS A 115 0.50 -9.03 -30.21
CA CYS A 115 1.02 -9.90 -31.27
C CYS A 115 0.19 -9.82 -32.57
N ARG A 116 -1.11 -9.57 -32.46
CA ARG A 116 -2.04 -9.39 -33.60
C ARG A 116 -2.08 -7.96 -34.14
N GLN A 117 -1.22 -7.06 -33.67
CA GLN A 117 -1.15 -5.64 -34.06
C GLN A 117 -2.48 -4.88 -33.91
N LYS A 118 -3.32 -5.29 -32.95
CA LYS A 118 -4.56 -4.57 -32.59
C LYS A 118 -4.34 -3.54 -31.48
N ALA A 119 -3.12 -3.46 -30.98
CA ALA A 119 -2.67 -2.52 -29.96
C ALA A 119 -1.84 -1.37 -30.59
N PRO A 120 -1.70 -0.22 -29.91
CA PRO A 120 -0.76 0.82 -30.30
C PRO A 120 0.67 0.27 -30.46
N THR A 121 1.47 0.87 -31.35
CA THR A 121 2.84 0.41 -31.64
C THR A 121 3.78 0.47 -30.42
N THR A 122 3.45 1.31 -29.43
CA THR A 122 4.20 1.47 -28.18
C THR A 122 3.65 0.64 -27.01
N ALA A 123 2.68 -0.24 -27.26
CA ALA A 123 2.06 -1.06 -26.22
C ALA A 123 3.04 -2.08 -25.62
N VAL A 124 3.21 -2.01 -24.31
CA VAL A 124 4.00 -2.98 -23.53
C VAL A 124 3.04 -3.98 -22.88
N PRO A 125 3.26 -5.31 -23.01
CA PRO A 125 2.40 -6.29 -22.38
C PRO A 125 2.55 -6.27 -20.84
N PRO A 126 1.45 -6.43 -20.08
CA PRO A 126 1.52 -6.55 -18.64
C PRO A 126 2.20 -7.85 -18.20
N LEU A 127 2.90 -7.78 -17.06
CA LEU A 127 3.62 -8.92 -16.52
C LEU A 127 2.69 -9.85 -15.72
N PRO A 128 2.71 -11.17 -15.97
CA PRO A 128 1.92 -12.13 -15.20
C PRO A 128 2.47 -12.29 -13.78
N ILE A 129 1.57 -12.48 -12.82
CA ILE A 129 1.95 -12.66 -11.41
C ILE A 129 2.30 -14.14 -11.17
N GLN A 130 3.47 -14.38 -10.58
CA GLN A 130 3.90 -15.70 -10.15
C GLN A 130 3.14 -16.14 -8.89
N ARG A 131 2.71 -17.39 -8.85
CA ARG A 131 1.94 -17.93 -7.71
C ARG A 131 2.83 -18.41 -6.57
N ASP A 132 4.06 -18.80 -6.88
CA ASP A 132 4.90 -19.62 -6.00
C ASP A 132 5.47 -18.87 -4.77
N ASN A 133 5.29 -17.55 -4.69
CA ASN A 133 5.66 -16.74 -3.51
C ASN A 133 4.66 -15.61 -3.22
N LEU A 134 3.42 -15.73 -3.70
CA LEU A 134 2.43 -14.64 -3.66
C LEU A 134 2.18 -14.10 -2.24
N PHE A 135 2.12 -14.99 -1.25
CA PHE A 135 1.81 -14.64 0.13
C PHE A 135 3.01 -14.15 0.95
N LYS A 136 4.23 -14.26 0.43
CA LYS A 136 5.42 -13.74 1.11
C LYS A 136 5.52 -12.22 1.03
N LEU A 137 4.83 -11.59 0.06
CA LEU A 137 4.76 -10.13 -0.11
C LEU A 137 6.15 -9.47 -0.10
N ASP A 138 7.07 -10.06 -0.87
CA ASP A 138 8.40 -9.50 -1.06
C ASP A 138 8.35 -8.20 -1.88
N VAL A 139 9.34 -7.34 -1.71
CA VAL A 139 9.47 -6.05 -2.40
C VAL A 139 9.66 -6.27 -3.90
N ASP A 140 10.36 -7.34 -4.28
CA ASP A 140 10.65 -7.69 -5.68
C ASP A 140 9.50 -8.44 -6.39
N ASN A 141 8.37 -8.65 -5.72
CA ASN A 141 7.25 -9.35 -6.36
C ASN A 141 6.67 -8.53 -7.52
N MET A 142 6.45 -9.20 -8.65
CA MET A 142 5.86 -8.61 -9.88
C MET A 142 4.50 -7.92 -9.66
N ILE A 143 3.81 -8.23 -8.55
CA ILE A 143 2.57 -7.55 -8.18
C ILE A 143 2.75 -6.04 -7.94
N TRP A 144 3.95 -5.58 -7.62
CA TRP A 144 4.24 -4.16 -7.41
C TRP A 144 4.64 -3.42 -8.69
N GLN A 145 4.81 -4.13 -9.81
CA GLN A 145 5.20 -3.55 -11.08
C GLN A 145 3.96 -3.31 -11.96
N ASP A 146 3.60 -2.04 -12.15
CA ASP A 146 2.47 -1.63 -13.02
C ASP A 146 2.87 -1.46 -14.50
N VAL A 147 3.80 -2.30 -14.95
CA VAL A 147 4.33 -2.27 -16.32
C VAL A 147 3.22 -2.62 -17.32
N GLY A 148 2.97 -1.74 -18.29
CA GLY A 148 1.99 -1.97 -19.36
C GLY A 148 0.53 -1.80 -18.95
N LEU A 149 0.28 -1.38 -17.71
CA LEU A 149 -1.06 -1.15 -17.16
C LEU A 149 -1.36 0.35 -16.99
N GLU A 150 -0.39 1.15 -16.57
CA GLU A 150 -0.48 2.62 -16.56
C GLU A 150 0.28 3.22 -17.75
N ASP A 151 -0.42 4.05 -18.54
CA ASP A 151 0.13 4.82 -19.67
C ASP A 151 0.52 6.25 -19.24
N GLU A 152 0.28 6.60 -17.98
CA GLU A 152 0.67 7.88 -17.41
C GLU A 152 2.16 7.82 -17.04
N LEU A 153 2.98 8.38 -17.91
CA LEU A 153 4.31 8.92 -17.60
C LEU A 153 4.17 10.02 -16.52
N LEU A 154 3.73 9.65 -15.32
CA LEU A 154 3.88 10.49 -14.15
C LEU A 154 5.37 10.56 -13.91
N GLU A 155 5.92 11.75 -14.18
CA GLU A 155 7.27 12.11 -13.80
C GLU A 155 7.48 11.64 -12.35
N ALA A 156 8.52 10.82 -12.14
CA ALA A 156 8.73 10.15 -10.87
C ALA A 156 8.66 11.19 -9.75
N PRO A 157 7.87 10.96 -8.67
CA PRO A 157 7.73 11.93 -7.61
C PRO A 157 9.08 12.41 -7.12
N VAL A 158 9.20 13.70 -6.80
CA VAL A 158 10.50 14.31 -6.45
C VAL A 158 11.20 13.58 -5.30
N TRP A 159 10.46 13.02 -4.34
CA TRP A 159 11.03 12.23 -3.25
C TRP A 159 11.73 10.94 -3.70
N LEU A 160 11.37 10.42 -4.89
CA LEU A 160 11.95 9.23 -5.52
C LEU A 160 12.99 9.59 -6.58
N ALA A 161 12.79 10.70 -7.29
CA ALA A 161 13.66 11.13 -8.40
C ALA A 161 14.86 11.98 -7.95
N ASP A 162 14.72 12.75 -6.87
CA ASP A 162 15.77 13.63 -6.34
C ASP A 162 16.41 13.04 -5.08
N ASP A 163 17.66 12.64 -5.23
CA ASP A 163 18.50 12.06 -4.19
C ASP A 163 18.74 13.04 -3.01
N GLN A 164 18.67 14.35 -3.24
CA GLN A 164 18.73 15.34 -2.15
C GLN A 164 17.47 15.33 -1.29
N VAL A 165 16.30 15.22 -1.92
CA VAL A 165 15.03 15.14 -1.19
C VAL A 165 14.95 13.84 -0.41
N HIS A 166 15.39 12.73 -1.00
CA HIS A 166 15.47 11.44 -0.31
C HIS A 166 16.38 11.51 0.93
N ARG A 167 17.60 12.04 0.78
CA ARG A 167 18.49 12.28 1.92
C ARG A 167 17.87 13.19 2.98
N GLY A 168 17.19 14.26 2.56
CA GLY A 168 16.52 15.19 3.48
C GLY A 168 15.45 14.49 4.32
N ILE A 169 14.63 13.62 3.71
CA ILE A 169 13.64 12.81 4.42
C ILE A 169 14.32 11.85 5.40
N CYS A 170 15.38 11.16 4.99
CA CYS A 170 16.13 10.27 5.87
C CYS A 170 16.69 11.01 7.09
N PHE A 171 17.31 12.18 6.90
CA PHE A 171 17.85 12.97 8.02
C PHE A 171 16.76 13.48 8.96
N MET A 172 15.60 13.88 8.44
CA MET A 172 14.47 14.28 9.28
C MET A 172 13.97 13.12 10.14
N LEU A 173 13.78 11.93 9.54
CA LEU A 173 13.35 10.74 10.27
C LEU A 173 14.39 10.27 11.30
N GLU A 174 15.68 10.39 10.98
CA GLU A 174 16.76 10.07 11.90
C GLU A 174 16.77 11.03 13.10
N LEU A 175 16.55 12.32 12.86
CA LEU A 175 16.40 13.31 13.93
C LEU A 175 15.19 13.01 14.82
N ASP A 176 14.02 12.75 14.23
CA ASP A 176 12.81 12.37 14.97
C ASP A 176 13.05 11.11 15.83
N HIS A 177 13.77 10.13 15.28
CA HIS A 177 14.11 8.90 15.99
C HIS A 177 15.08 9.16 17.15
N CYS A 178 16.08 10.04 16.96
CA CYS A 178 16.96 10.46 18.05
C CYS A 178 16.18 11.14 19.18
N GLU A 179 15.23 12.03 18.87
CA GLU A 179 14.38 12.69 19.87
C GLU A 179 13.47 11.70 20.62
N GLU A 180 12.95 10.70 19.92
CA GLU A 180 12.17 9.62 20.52
C GLU A 180 13.02 8.77 21.48
N GLU A 181 14.20 8.34 21.02
CA GLU A 181 15.09 7.51 21.83
C GLU A 181 15.61 8.29 23.05
N GLU A 182 15.91 9.59 22.91
CA GLU A 182 16.28 10.43 24.06
C GLU A 182 15.16 10.47 25.11
N ARG A 183 13.91 10.72 24.69
CA ARG A 183 12.75 10.70 25.59
C ARG A 183 12.58 9.34 26.28
N ARG A 184 12.77 8.25 25.55
CA ARG A 184 12.69 6.89 26.08
C ARG A 184 13.80 6.64 27.11
N LEU A 185 15.04 6.98 26.80
CA LEU A 185 16.19 6.84 27.69
C LEU A 185 16.01 7.65 28.98
N MET A 186 15.46 8.86 28.89
CA MET A 186 15.13 9.67 30.08
C MET A 186 14.12 8.96 30.99
N GLN A 187 13.08 8.34 30.41
CA GLN A 187 12.11 7.58 31.19
C GLN A 187 12.74 6.34 31.83
N GLU A 188 13.50 5.55 31.07
CA GLU A 188 14.20 4.38 31.57
C GLU A 188 15.18 4.73 32.69
N HIS A 189 15.90 5.86 32.55
CA HIS A 189 16.78 6.39 33.57
C HIS A 189 16.02 6.74 34.87
N CYS A 190 14.90 7.46 34.79
CA CYS A 190 14.09 7.78 35.97
C CYS A 190 13.57 6.51 36.67
N ILE A 191 13.06 5.54 35.89
CA ILE A 191 12.56 4.27 36.42
C ILE A 191 13.68 3.51 37.14
N LEU A 192 14.88 3.47 36.56
CA LEU A 192 16.02 2.79 37.16
C LEU A 192 16.45 3.44 38.48
N GLN A 193 16.45 4.77 38.55
CA GLN A 193 16.76 5.51 39.77
C GLN A 193 15.70 5.28 40.87
N GLU A 194 14.42 5.35 40.51
CA GLU A 194 13.31 5.07 41.44
C GLU A 194 13.41 3.65 42.00
N TRP A 195 13.65 2.67 41.12
CA TRP A 195 13.83 1.28 41.52
C TRP A 195 15.04 1.12 42.45
N PHE A 196 16.19 1.71 42.11
CA PHE A 196 17.40 1.62 42.94
C PHE A 196 17.17 2.23 44.34
N MET A 197 16.51 3.39 44.43
CA MET A 197 16.21 3.99 45.73
C MET A 197 15.25 3.12 46.55
N ALA A 198 14.24 2.54 45.91
CA ALA A 198 13.30 1.65 46.60
C ALA A 198 14.01 0.41 47.17
N GLU A 199 14.89 -0.21 46.40
CA GLU A 199 15.70 -1.35 46.85
C GLU A 199 16.68 -0.96 47.95
N TRP A 200 17.33 0.20 47.83
CA TRP A 200 18.24 0.71 48.85
C TRP A 200 17.52 0.93 50.20
N LEU A 201 16.37 1.58 50.17
CA LEU A 201 15.54 1.80 51.36
C LEU A 201 15.05 0.47 51.96
N ALA A 202 14.66 -0.49 51.13
CA ALA A 202 14.28 -1.82 51.60
C ALA A 202 15.45 -2.53 52.31
N MET A 203 16.68 -2.41 51.78
CA MET A 203 17.87 -2.93 52.44
C MET A 203 18.15 -2.22 53.77
N GLU A 204 18.10 -0.89 53.82
CA GLU A 204 18.29 -0.12 55.06
C GLU A 204 17.28 -0.51 56.14
N TRP A 205 16.00 -0.62 55.78
CA TRP A 205 14.96 -1.08 56.70
C TRP A 205 15.20 -2.51 57.18
N SER A 206 15.63 -3.40 56.30
CA SER A 206 15.97 -4.78 56.69
C SER A 206 17.13 -4.83 57.70
N LEU A 207 18.13 -3.94 57.53
CA LEU A 207 19.31 -3.87 58.38
C LEU A 207 19.00 -3.26 59.75
N ALA A 208 18.18 -2.20 59.78
CA ALA A 208 17.67 -1.62 61.02
C ALA A 208 16.82 -2.62 61.81
N ALA A 209 15.89 -3.31 61.14
CA ALA A 209 15.08 -4.35 61.77
C ALA A 209 15.91 -5.53 62.30
N ALA A 210 16.97 -5.92 61.59
CA ALA A 210 17.91 -6.94 62.06
C ALA A 210 18.68 -6.49 63.32
N GLY A 211 19.09 -5.21 63.37
CA GLY A 211 19.75 -4.60 64.52
C GLY A 211 18.87 -4.53 65.77
N GLU A 212 17.62 -4.08 65.63
CA GLU A 212 16.64 -4.08 66.73
C GLU A 212 16.37 -5.50 67.22
N ARG A 213 16.20 -6.44 66.30
CA ARG A 213 15.97 -7.85 66.62
C ARG A 213 17.15 -8.45 67.42
N LEU A 214 18.40 -8.10 67.08
CA LEU A 214 19.59 -8.50 67.84
C LEU A 214 19.66 -7.84 69.23
N TYR A 215 19.27 -6.58 69.37
CA TYR A 215 19.21 -5.88 70.65
C TYR A 215 18.22 -6.54 71.62
N TYR A 216 17.03 -6.93 71.14
CA TYR A 216 16.06 -7.68 71.94
C TYR A 216 16.57 -9.06 72.37
N TYR A 217 17.38 -9.74 71.55
CA TYR A 217 17.98 -11.03 71.92
C TYR A 217 19.17 -10.91 72.90
N LEU A 218 19.90 -9.78 72.91
CA LEU A 218 21.05 -9.57 73.80
C LEU A 218 20.69 -8.95 75.16
N HIS A 219 19.57 -8.23 75.26
CA HIS A 219 19.08 -7.63 76.51
C HIS A 219 17.81 -8.27 77.07
N GLY A 220 17.33 -9.35 76.45
CA GLY A 220 16.18 -10.14 76.87
C GLY A 220 16.52 -11.41 77.67
N CYS A 221 17.65 -11.45 78.38
CA CYS A 221 17.98 -12.49 79.37
C CYS A 221 18.11 -11.86 80.76
#